data_AF-A0A9X5JPX8-F1
#
_entry.id   AF-A0A9X5JPX8-F1
#
_cell.length_a   1.000
_cell.length_b   1.000
_cell.length_c   1.000
_cell.angle_alpha   90.00
_cell.angle_beta   90.00
_cell.angle_gamma   90.00
#
_symmetry.space_group_name_H-M   'P 1'
#
loop_
_entity.id
_entity.type
_entity.pdbx_description
1 polymer ?
#
loop_
_entity_poly.entity_id
_entity_poly.type
_entity_poly.pdbx_seq_one_letter_code
_entity_poly.pdbx_strand_id
1 'polypeptide(L)' 'MPVPAHLWLEDENGSPIVVSCTMPTRLGSIELNTVMHNITIPVEQLTGRLTATGIHVPISVQKSLIEQNWYC' A
#
# COMPACT_ATOMS: atom_id res chain seq x y z
N MET A 1 6.00 -18.85 -6.31
CA MET A 1 5.24 -17.72 -6.90
C MET A 1 5.13 -16.65 -5.83
N PRO A 2 5.49 -15.38 -6.09
CA PRO A 2 5.25 -14.30 -5.14
C PRO A 2 3.74 -14.09 -4.98
N VAL A 3 3.29 -13.98 -3.74
CA VAL A 3 1.90 -13.63 -3.43
C VAL A 3 1.78 -12.10 -3.53
N PRO A 4 0.85 -11.57 -4.34
CA PRO A 4 0.71 -10.12 -4.47
C PRO A 4 0.15 -9.49 -3.19
N ALA A 5 0.39 -8.19 -3.02
CA ALA A 5 -0.14 -7.42 -1.90
C ALA A 5 -1.62 -7.08 -2.17
N HIS A 6 -2.44 -7.07 -1.13
CA HIS A 6 -3.86 -6.70 -1.22
C HIS A 6 -4.15 -5.54 -0.29
N LEU A 7 -4.95 -4.60 -0.79
CA LEU A 7 -5.38 -3.42 -0.08
C LEU A 7 -6.90 -3.45 0.10
N TRP A 8 -7.34 -3.20 1.32
CA TRP A 8 -8.72 -2.91 1.67
C TRP A 8 -8.78 -1.46 2.10
N LEU A 9 -9.74 -0.73 1.55
CA LEU A 9 -9.99 0.66 1.92
C LEU A 9 -11.38 0.74 2.51
N GLU A 10 -11.53 1.56 3.53
CA GLU A 10 -12.81 1.87 4.15
C GLU A 10 -13.02 3.38 4.04
N ASP A 11 -14.26 3.79 3.87
CA ASP A 11 -14.62 5.20 3.98
C ASP A 11 -14.55 5.67 5.45
N GLU A 12 -14.74 6.97 5.68
CA GLU A 12 -14.74 7.55 7.04
C GLU A 12 -15.86 6.98 7.94
N ASN A 13 -16.88 6.37 7.33
CA ASN A 13 -18.03 5.76 7.99
C ASN A 13 -17.84 4.25 8.24
N GLY A 14 -16.67 3.68 7.91
CA GLY A 14 -16.36 2.26 8.02
C GLY A 14 -16.99 1.38 6.93
N SER A 15 -17.54 1.97 5.87
CA SER A 15 -18.05 1.22 4.72
C SER A 15 -16.88 0.77 3.85
N PRO A 16 -16.78 -0.53 3.49
CA PRO A 16 -15.70 -1.01 2.65
C PRO A 16 -15.83 -0.48 1.22
N ILE A 17 -14.73 0.06 0.70
CA ILE A 17 -14.58 0.40 -0.71
C ILE A 17 -14.24 -0.88 -1.46
N VAL A 18 -15.28 -1.57 -1.90
CA VAL A 18 -15.18 -2.87 -2.58
C VAL A 18 -14.73 -2.68 -4.02
N VAL A 19 -13.72 -3.45 -4.43
CA VAL A 19 -13.20 -3.47 -5.81
C VAL A 19 -13.31 -4.88 -6.40
N SER A 20 -12.91 -5.05 -7.66
CA SER A 20 -13.22 -6.18 -8.54
C SER A 20 -12.71 -7.57 -8.14
N CYS A 21 -11.95 -7.76 -7.05
CA CYS A 21 -11.45 -9.10 -6.72
C CYS A 21 -12.58 -10.03 -6.22
N THR A 22 -12.74 -11.17 -6.89
CA THR A 22 -13.79 -12.17 -6.62
C THR A 22 -13.29 -13.42 -5.88
N MET A 23 -11.98 -13.54 -5.61
CA MET A 23 -11.42 -14.64 -4.85
C MET A 23 -12.05 -14.73 -3.44
N PRO A 24 -12.60 -15.88 -3.00
CA PRO A 24 -13.34 -15.99 -1.73
C PRO A 24 -12.57 -15.53 -0.50
N THR A 25 -11.25 -15.76 -0.47
CA THR A 25 -10.37 -15.38 0.66
C THR A 25 -9.94 -13.91 0.64
N ARG A 26 -10.17 -13.19 -0.46
CA ARG A 26 -9.69 -11.81 -0.70
C ARG A 26 -10.76 -10.96 -1.39
N LEU A 27 -12.03 -11.27 -1.12
CA LEU A 27 -13.18 -10.64 -1.77
C LEU A 27 -13.15 -9.12 -1.53
N GLY A 28 -13.40 -8.36 -2.60
CA GLY A 28 -13.47 -6.91 -2.53
C GLY A 28 -12.14 -6.18 -2.37
N SER A 29 -11.02 -6.92 -2.34
CA SER A 29 -9.68 -6.35 -2.21
C SER A 29 -9.13 -5.81 -3.53
N ILE A 30 -8.14 -4.91 -3.41
CA ILE A 30 -7.39 -4.37 -4.54
C ILE A 30 -6.02 -5.06 -4.58
N GLU A 31 -5.77 -5.87 -5.62
CA GLU A 31 -4.47 -6.52 -5.82
C GLU A 31 -3.42 -5.54 -6.36
N LEU A 32 -2.37 -5.24 -5.62
CA LEU A 32 -1.38 -4.21 -5.99
C LEU A 32 -0.21 -4.78 -6.79
N ASN A 33 0.20 -4.04 -7.83
CA ASN A 33 1.39 -4.38 -8.62
C ASN A 33 2.67 -3.89 -7.93
N THR A 34 2.62 -2.66 -7.41
CA THR A 34 3.78 -1.99 -6.79
C THR A 34 3.32 -1.17 -5.60
N VAL A 35 4.09 -1.23 -4.51
CA VAL A 35 3.95 -0.36 -3.34
C VAL A 35 5.30 0.29 -3.06
N MET A 36 5.31 1.61 -2.91
CA MET A 36 6.48 2.39 -2.51
C MET A 36 6.16 3.22 -1.27
N HIS A 37 6.96 3.08 -0.22
CA HIS A 37 6.88 3.88 0.99
C HIS A 37 8.30 4.14 1.48
N ASN A 38 8.60 5.38 1.84
CA ASN A 38 9.90 5.77 2.35
C ASN A 38 9.73 6.46 3.72
N ILE A 39 10.58 6.06 4.66
CA ILE A 39 10.67 6.65 5.99
C ILE A 39 12.13 7.01 6.18
N THR A 40 12.41 8.29 6.40
CA THR A 40 13.79 8.77 6.58
C THR A 40 13.93 9.39 7.97
N ILE A 41 14.91 8.93 8.74
CA ILE A 41 15.27 9.55 10.02
C ILE A 41 16.41 10.52 9.74
N PRO A 42 16.23 11.84 9.98
CA PRO A 42 17.27 12.80 9.68
C PRO A 42 18.45 12.63 10.64
N VAL A 43 19.66 12.77 10.08
CA VAL A 43 20.93 12.71 10.81
C VAL A 43 21.68 14.02 10.65
N GLU A 44 22.36 14.44 11.72
CA GLU A 44 23.29 15.56 11.70
C GLU A 44 24.51 15.23 10.83
N GLN A 45 24.85 16.12 9.89
CA GLN A 45 25.85 15.85 8.84
C GLN A 45 27.27 15.62 9.37
N LEU A 46 27.62 16.19 10.54
CA LEU A 46 28.97 16.13 11.10
C LEU A 46 29.18 14.94 12.04
N THR A 47 28.15 14.55 12.79
CA THR A 47 28.25 13.55 13.86
C THR A 47 27.51 12.25 13.56
N GLY A 48 26.62 12.26 12.56
CA GLY A 48 25.70 11.16 12.28
C GLY A 48 24.63 10.98 13.37
N ARG A 49 24.52 11.91 14.33
CA ARG A 49 23.54 11.83 15.41
C ARG A 49 22.13 12.03 14.87
N LEU A 50 21.19 11.19 15.30
CA LEU A 50 19.78 11.31 14.95
C LEU A 50 19.23 12.64 15.49
N THR A 51 18.65 13.46 14.62
CA THR A 51 18.19 14.82 14.98
C THR A 51 16.69 14.91 15.20
N ALA A 52 15.90 13.99 14.64
CA ALA A 52 14.46 13.98 14.80
C ALA A 52 13.88 12.57 14.69
N THR A 53 12.57 12.48 14.83
CA THR A 53 11.79 11.27 14.57
C THR A 53 11.63 11.04 13.06
N GLY A 54 11.25 9.82 12.67
CA GLY A 54 11.10 9.43 11.27
C GLY A 54 10.14 10.35 10.50
N ILE A 55 10.61 10.87 9.38
CA ILE A 55 9.83 11.66 8.43
C ILE A 55 9.20 10.69 7.44
N HIS A 56 7.86 10.67 7.41
CA HIS A 56 7.08 9.84 6.50
C HIS A 56 6.90 10.53 5.15
N VAL A 57 7.20 9.82 4.07
CA VAL A 57 6.87 10.20 2.70
C VAL A 57 5.55 9.53 2.33
N PRO A 58 4.67 10.15 1.52
CA PRO A 58 3.41 9.53 1.09
C PRO A 58 3.60 8.13 0.50
N ILE A 59 2.68 7.23 0.82
CA ILE A 59 2.63 5.88 0.25
C ILE A 59 2.14 6.02 -1.20
N SER A 60 2.94 5.51 -2.14
CA SER A 60 2.59 5.46 -3.56
C SER A 60 2.25 4.04 -3.96
N VAL A 61 1.08 3.85 -4.56
CA VAL A 61 0.54 2.53 -4.91
C VAL A 61 0.18 2.50 -6.39
N GLN A 62 0.53 1.40 -7.07
CA GLN A 62 0.20 1.18 -8.47
C GLN A 62 -0.72 -0.04 -8.63
N LYS A 63 -1.83 0.17 -9.34
CA LYS A 63 -2.82 -0.86 -9.70
C LYS A 63 -3.15 -0.78 -11.20
N SER A 64 -3.52 -1.92 -11.79
CA SER A 64 -4.07 -2.01 -13.15
C SER A 64 -5.52 -1.51 -13.22
N LEU A 65 -5.85 -0.74 -14.26
CA LEU A 65 -7.22 -0.20 -14.46
C LEU A 65 -8.22 -1.26 -14.95
N ILE A 66 -7.73 -2.30 -15.61
CA ILE A 66 -8.53 -3.40 -16.14
C ILE A 66 -8.43 -4.61 -15.22
N GLU A 67 -9.53 -5.36 -15.15
CA GLU A 67 -9.60 -6.69 -14.53
C GLU A 67 -8.65 -7.62 -15.29
N GLN A 68 -7.47 -7.85 -14.73
CA GLN A 68 -6.51 -8.77 -15.30
C GLN A 68 -6.48 -9.98 -14.41
N ASN A 69 -7.23 -11.01 -14.81
CA ASN A 69 -7.20 -12.40 -14.32
C ASN A 69 -8.46 -12.80 -13.54
N TRP A 70 -8.84 -14.08 -13.68
CA TRP A 70 -10.13 -14.65 -13.26
C TRP A 70 -10.26 -14.82 -11.73
N TYR A 71 -9.39 -14.15 -10.96
CA TYR A 71 -9.17 -14.38 -9.54
C TYR A 71 -9.02 -13.04 -8.77
N CYS A 72 -8.14 -12.17 -9.26
CA CYS A 72 -8.02 -10.72 -9.09
C CYS A 72 -7.01 -10.27 -10.19
#